data_AF-A0A8J8M980-F1
#
_entry.id   AF-A0A8J8M980-F1
#
_cell.length_a   1.000
_cell.length_b   1.000
_cell.length_c   1.000
_cell.angle_alpha   90.00
_cell.angle_beta   90.00
_cell.angle_gamma   90.00
#
_symmetry.space_group_name_H-M   'P 1'
#
loop_
_entity.id
_entity.type
_entity.pdbx_description
1 polymer ?
#
loop_
_entity_poly.entity_id
_entity_poly.type
_entity_poly.pdbx_seq_one_letter_code
_entity_poly.pdbx_strand_id
1 'polypeptide(L)'
;MNKTNKWVSVLAYIVFFIPILVDSNNEEYKFHTNQGLTLFLLAVAISMVGTFVPVIGWFIILPLGEIFCLVLAIMGIINAYNEKMKELPIIGKIKIIK
;
A
#
# COMPACT_ATOMS: atom_id res chain seq x y z
N MET A 1 13.43 -16.85 14.39
CA MET A 1 12.51 -15.97 13.65
C MET A 1 11.13 -16.14 14.27
N ASN A 2 10.52 -15.06 14.79
CA ASN A 2 9.13 -15.13 15.25
C ASN A 2 8.25 -15.50 14.05
N LYS A 3 7.27 -16.38 14.26
CA LYS A 3 6.30 -16.73 13.24
C LYS A 3 5.55 -15.46 12.82
N THR A 4 5.54 -15.12 11.53
CA THR A 4 4.81 -13.97 11.04
C THR A 4 3.30 -14.17 11.25
N ASN A 5 2.61 -13.15 11.75
CA ASN A 5 1.16 -13.15 11.81
C ASN A 5 0.63 -12.45 10.56
N LYS A 6 0.07 -13.21 9.62
CA LYS A 6 -0.50 -12.69 8.37
C LYS A 6 -1.51 -11.56 8.56
N TRP A 7 -2.27 -11.54 9.67
CA TRP A 7 -3.22 -10.45 9.94
C TRP A 7 -2.52 -9.13 10.21
N VAL A 8 -1.33 -9.17 10.84
CA VAL A 8 -0.49 -7.99 11.01
C VAL A 8 0.00 -7.50 9.64
N SER A 9 0.45 -8.41 8.76
CA SER A 9 0.82 -8.07 7.37
C SER A 9 -0.35 -7.44 6.58
N VAL A 10 -1.58 -7.94 6.76
CA VAL A 10 -2.79 -7.38 6.12
C VAL A 10 -3.07 -5.95 6.59
N LEU A 11 -2.85 -5.64 7.87
CA LEU A 11 -3.06 -4.29 8.41
C LEU A 11 -2.19 -3.24 7.71
N ALA A 12 -1.08 -3.61 7.07
CA ALA A 12 -0.25 -2.67 6.30
C ALA A 12 -1.02 -1.95 5.18
N TYR A 13 -2.12 -2.50 4.68
CA TYR A 13 -2.91 -1.90 3.61
C TYR A 13 -4.10 -1.07 4.11
N ILE A 14 -4.34 -1.06 5.43
CA ILE A 14 -5.32 -0.20 6.09
C ILE A 14 -4.59 0.92 6.84
N VAL A 15 -3.58 0.55 7.63
CA VAL A 15 -2.70 1.45 8.38
C VAL A 15 -1.25 0.96 8.23
N PHE A 16 -0.51 1.57 7.31
CA PHE A 16 0.76 1.02 6.81
C PHE A 16 1.83 0.78 7.88
N PHE A 17 1.88 1.56 8.96
CA PHE A 17 2.92 1.46 9.97
C PHE A 17 2.66 0.41 11.05
N ILE A 18 1.48 -0.23 11.09
CA ILE A 18 1.18 -1.24 12.12
C ILE A 18 2.19 -2.42 12.15
N PRO A 19 2.55 -3.05 11.02
CA PRO A 19 3.47 -4.19 11.04
C PRO A 19 4.85 -3.86 11.60
N ILE A 20 5.37 -2.67 11.31
CA ILE A 20 6.70 -2.25 11.77
C ILE A 20 6.72 -1.92 13.27
N LEU A 21 5.58 -1.51 13.84
CA LEU A 21 5.44 -1.32 15.30
C LEU A 21 5.40 -2.67 16.03
N VAL A 22 4.94 -3.74 15.37
CA VAL A 22 4.91 -5.09 15.95
C VAL A 22 6.31 -5.70 15.96
N ASP A 23 7.00 -5.70 14.82
CA ASP A 23 8.38 -6.19 14.72
C ASP A 23 9.10 -5.53 13.54
N SER A 24 9.94 -4.55 13.82
CA SER A 24 10.71 -3.83 12.82
C SER A 24 11.85 -4.63 12.20
N ASN A 25 12.19 -5.80 12.74
CA ASN A 25 13.24 -6.68 12.21
C ASN A 25 12.65 -7.80 11.32
N ASN A 26 11.33 -7.90 11.22
CA ASN A 26 10.67 -8.89 10.37
C ASN A 26 10.60 -8.40 8.91
N GLU A 27 11.28 -9.11 8.00
CA GLU A 27 11.35 -8.77 6.59
C GLU A 27 9.99 -8.77 5.87
N GLU A 28 9.05 -9.64 6.27
CA GLU A 28 7.69 -9.67 5.69
C GLU A 28 6.87 -8.45 6.14
N TYR A 29 6.99 -8.07 7.42
CA TYR A 29 6.38 -6.84 7.93
C TYR A 29 6.97 -5.61 7.27
N LYS A 30 8.30 -5.53 7.11
CA LYS A 30 8.94 -4.45 6.35
C LYS A 30 8.47 -4.41 4.90
N PHE A 31 8.33 -5.57 4.25
CA PHE A 31 7.85 -5.66 2.88
C PHE A 31 6.43 -5.08 2.76
N HIS A 32 5.47 -5.58 3.53
CA HIS A 32 4.09 -5.10 3.45
C HIS A 32 3.91 -3.66 3.94
N THR A 33 4.70 -3.23 4.93
CA THR A 33 4.78 -1.82 5.35
C THR A 33 5.24 -0.93 4.19
N ASN A 34 6.28 -1.32 3.44
CA ASN A 34 6.74 -0.56 2.28
C ASN A 34 5.70 -0.48 1.17
N GLN A 35 5.01 -1.60 0.86
CA GLN A 35 3.94 -1.61 -0.14
C GLN A 35 2.78 -0.72 0.28
N GLY A 36 2.33 -0.83 1.54
CA GLY A 36 1.26 -0.01 2.12
C GLY A 36 1.59 1.47 2.15
N LEU A 37 2.81 1.83 2.57
CA LEU A 37 3.29 3.22 2.60
C LEU A 37 3.36 3.81 1.19
N THR A 38 3.90 3.07 0.23
CA THR A 38 4.00 3.55 -1.15
C THR A 38 2.62 3.71 -1.78
N LEU A 39 1.68 2.80 -1.49
CA LEU A 39 0.29 2.92 -1.94
C LEU A 39 -0.41 4.13 -1.31
N PHE A 40 -0.17 4.39 -0.02
CA PHE A 40 -0.68 5.59 0.66
C PHE A 40 -0.14 6.86 0.01
N LEU A 41 1.17 6.93 -0.27
CA LEU A 41 1.78 8.08 -0.94
C LEU A 41 1.24 8.27 -2.36
N LEU A 42 1.01 7.19 -3.11
CA LEU A 42 0.36 7.25 -4.42
C LEU A 42 -1.05 7.83 -4.30
N ALA A 43 -1.85 7.37 -3.34
CA ALA A 43 -3.20 7.88 -3.13
C ALA A 43 -3.18 9.38 -2.80
N VAL A 44 -2.29 9.82 -1.90
CA VAL A 44 -2.10 11.25 -1.58
C VAL A 44 -1.73 12.06 -2.82
N ALA A 45 -0.82 11.56 -3.67
CA ALA A 45 -0.43 12.23 -4.90
C ALA A 45 -1.61 12.36 -5.89
N ILE A 46 -2.39 11.29 -6.07
CA ILE A 46 -3.60 11.29 -6.91
C ILE A 46 -4.63 12.29 -6.39
N SER A 47 -4.93 12.27 -5.09
CA SER A 47 -5.90 13.18 -4.48
C SER A 47 -5.48 14.65 -4.61
N MET A 48 -4.19 14.93 -4.43
CA MET A 48 -3.64 16.28 -4.58
C MET A 48 -3.80 16.77 -6.03
N VAL A 49 -3.30 15.99 -7.00
CA VAL A 49 -3.40 16.35 -8.43
C VAL A 49 -4.86 16.47 -8.86
N GLY A 50 -5.71 15.52 -8.47
CA GLY A 50 -7.13 15.50 -8.84
C GLY A 50 -7.91 16.68 -8.26
N THR A 51 -7.54 17.17 -7.08
CA THR A 51 -8.21 18.32 -6.45
C THR A 51 -7.87 19.64 -7.14
N PHE A 52 -6.60 19.84 -7.50
CA PHE A 52 -6.11 21.11 -8.07
C PHE A 52 -6.34 21.27 -9.57
N VAL A 53 -6.75 20.21 -10.29
CA VAL A 53 -7.06 20.25 -11.72
C VAL A 53 -8.59 20.24 -11.91
N PRO A 54 -9.23 21.38 -12.24
CA PRO A 54 -10.68 21.43 -12.41
C PRO A 54 -11.16 20.54 -13.56
N VAL A 55 -12.40 20.06 -13.48
CA VAL A 55 -13.07 19.21 -14.48
C VAL A 55 -12.38 17.86 -14.70
N ILE A 56 -11.19 17.83 -15.30
CA ILE A 56 -10.43 16.60 -15.55
C ILE A 56 -10.02 15.93 -14.24
N GLY A 57 -9.51 16.71 -13.27
CA GLY A 57 -9.12 16.16 -11.98
C GLY A 57 -10.29 15.54 -11.25
N TRP A 58 -11.43 16.23 -11.22
CA TRP A 58 -12.62 15.78 -10.49
C TRP A 58 -13.32 14.59 -11.14
N PHE A 59 -13.52 14.62 -12.46
CA PHE A 59 -14.33 13.62 -13.16
C PHE A 59 -13.52 12.47 -13.78
N ILE A 60 -12.19 12.59 -13.86
CA ILE A 60 -11.33 11.56 -14.47
C ILE A 60 -10.26 11.11 -13.48
N ILE A 61 -9.41 12.02 -12.98
CA ILE A 61 -8.24 11.63 -12.17
C ILE A 61 -8.66 11.02 -10.83
N LEU A 62 -9.53 11.70 -10.08
CA LEU A 62 -10.01 11.21 -8.78
C LEU A 62 -10.71 9.84 -8.90
N PRO A 63 -11.78 9.67 -9.69
CA PRO A 63 -12.51 8.39 -9.70
C PRO A 63 -11.65 7.22 -10.23
N LEU A 64 -10.88 7.43 -11.30
CA LEU A 64 -10.03 6.36 -11.83
C LEU A 64 -8.84 6.06 -10.93
N GLY A 65 -8.24 7.10 -10.35
CA GLY A 65 -7.11 6.97 -9.44
C GLY A 65 -7.49 6.27 -8.14
N GLU A 66 -8.63 6.60 -7.56
CA GLU A 66 -9.16 5.94 -6.36
C GLU A 66 -9.48 4.46 -6.63
N ILE A 67 -10.13 4.14 -7.75
CA ILE A 67 -10.38 2.75 -8.16
C ILE A 67 -9.05 2.00 -8.35
N PHE A 68 -8.06 2.64 -9.00
CA PHE A 68 -6.74 2.04 -9.19
C PHE A 68 -6.05 1.75 -7.85
N CYS A 69 -6.02 2.71 -6.93
CA CYS A 69 -5.49 2.52 -5.57
C CYS A 69 -6.24 1.42 -4.81
N LEU A 70 -7.56 1.35 -4.92
CA LEU A 70 -8.37 0.30 -4.31
C LEU A 70 -8.01 -1.09 -4.84
N VAL A 71 -7.84 -1.23 -6.15
CA VAL A 71 -7.40 -2.49 -6.77
C VAL A 71 -6.03 -2.91 -6.24
N LEU A 72 -5.08 -1.98 -6.17
CA LEU A 72 -3.75 -2.25 -5.59
C LEU A 72 -3.83 -2.63 -4.10
N ALA A 73 -4.68 -1.98 -3.31
CA ALA A 73 -4.91 -2.32 -1.91
C ALA A 73 -5.42 -3.76 -1.77
N ILE A 74 -6.43 -4.14 -2.56
CA ILE A 74 -7.01 -5.50 -2.55
C ILE A 74 -5.95 -6.53 -2.97
N MET A 75 -5.17 -6.28 -4.02
CA MET A 75 -4.08 -7.16 -4.43
C MET A 75 -3.05 -7.32 -3.30
N GLY A 76 -2.72 -6.23 -2.61
CA GLY A 76 -1.82 -6.22 -1.48
C GLY A 76 -2.33 -7.06 -0.30
N ILE A 77 -3.60 -6.88 0.06
CA ILE A 77 -4.29 -7.64 1.11
C ILE A 77 -4.31 -9.14 0.76
N ILE A 78 -4.65 -9.50 -0.47
CA ILE A 78 -4.65 -10.90 -0.93
C ILE A 78 -3.23 -11.49 -0.83
N ASN A 79 -2.20 -10.74 -1.21
CA ASN A 79 -0.82 -11.20 -1.10
C ASN A 79 -0.40 -11.41 0.36
N ALA A 80 -0.67 -10.44 1.24
CA ALA A 80 -0.37 -10.54 2.68
C ALA A 80 -1.12 -11.68 3.37
N TYR A 81 -2.41 -11.85 3.08
CA TYR A 81 -3.22 -12.94 3.65
C TYR A 81 -2.70 -14.33 3.23
N ASN A 82 -2.14 -14.43 2.03
CA ASN A 82 -1.52 -15.65 1.52
C ASN A 82 -0.02 -15.75 1.85
N GLU A 83 0.52 -14.89 2.71
CA GLU A 83 1.92 -14.88 3.14
C GLU A 83 2.91 -14.77 1.94
N LYS A 84 2.51 -13.99 0.92
CA LYS A 84 3.29 -13.77 -0.31
C LYS A 84 3.86 -12.36 -0.35
N MET A 85 5.18 -12.27 -0.41
CA MET A 85 5.91 -11.02 -0.69
C MET A 85 5.93 -10.71 -2.20
N LYS A 86 4.74 -10.55 -2.81
CA LYS A 86 4.60 -10.19 -4.22
C LYS A 86 4.40 -8.69 -4.35
N GLU A 87 5.27 -8.07 -5.14
CA GLU A 87 5.26 -6.63 -5.42
C GLU A 87 3.94 -6.20 -6.10
N LEU A 88 3.41 -5.05 -5.68
CA LEU A 88 2.30 -4.41 -6.36
C LEU A 88 2.74 -3.89 -7.74
N PRO A 89 1.85 -3.95 -8.76
CA PRO A 89 2.13 -3.34 -10.06
C PRO A 89 2.52 -1.86 -9.93
N ILE A 90 3.46 -1.44 -10.79
CA ILE A 90 3.92 -0.04 -10.95
C ILE A 90 4.73 0.49 -9.75
N ILE A 91 4.23 0.34 -8.52
CA ILE A 91 4.82 0.93 -7.31
C ILE A 91 5.67 -0.04 -6.49
N GLY A 92 5.57 -1.35 -6.72
CA GLY A 92 6.06 -2.35 -5.77
C GLY A 92 7.58 -2.45 -5.62
N LYS A 93 8.35 -1.86 -6.55
CA LYS A 93 9.82 -1.78 -6.45
C LYS A 93 10.32 -0.68 -5.53
N ILE A 94 9.46 0.24 -5.13
CA ILE A 94 9.81 1.36 -4.25
C ILE A 94 9.98 0.83 -2.83
N LYS A 95 11.16 1.04 -2.25
CA LYS A 95 11.50 0.67 -0.87
C LYS A 95 11.98 1.91 -0.13
N ILE A 96 11.21 2.33 0.86
CA ILE A 96 11.48 3.52 1.69
C ILE A 96 12.12 3.08 3.01
N ILE A 97 11.61 2.01 3.60
CA ILE A 97 12.10 1.43 4.85
C ILE A 97 13.10 0.32 4.51
N LYS A 98 14.30 0.40 5.11
CA LYS A 98 15.39 -0.57 4.97
C LYS A 98 15.34 -1.63 6.07
#